data_AF-A0A9W8ZB79-F1
#
_entry.id   AF-A0A9W8ZB79-F1
#
_cell.length_a   1.000
_cell.length_b   1.000
_cell.length_c   1.000
_cell.angle_alpha   90.00
_cell.angle_beta   90.00
_cell.angle_gamma   90.00
#
_symmetry.space_group_name_H-M   'P 1'
#
loop_
_entity.id
_entity.type
_entity.pdbx_description
1 polymer ?
#
loop_
_entity_poly.entity_id
_entity_poly.type
_entity_poly.pdbx_seq_one_letter_code
_entity_poly.pdbx_strand_id
1 'polypeptide(L)'
;MCNGQCEAPCFVSPHPALLSRTKLFEAQGRVGAAAQARIKTAFPPQSGILGLNDGAIFPKSHFAPNASLKKVAAAALEREPLRNAIRIFVVVVDFQDVKCPPGTVERHLDLWFSKGRISTGSVTEYYSEVSNNAVSLTGDVLGPFTLKEKMAHYANNRKLPSQLHTHKEG
;
A
#
# COMPACT_ATOMS: atom_id res chain seq x y z
N MET A 1 -9.08 -8.39 26.22
CA MET A 1 -9.31 -7.04 26.78
C MET A 1 -7.98 -6.51 27.28
N CYS A 2 -7.32 -5.60 26.56
CA CYS A 2 -6.14 -4.90 27.10
C CYS A 2 -6.62 -3.61 27.78
N ASN A 3 -6.84 -3.69 29.09
CA ASN A 3 -6.81 -2.54 29.98
C ASN A 3 -5.34 -2.32 30.35
N GLY A 4 -4.81 -1.12 30.07
CA GLY A 4 -3.42 -0.78 30.37
C GLY A 4 -2.72 -0.27 29.12
N GLN A 5 -2.14 0.92 29.23
CA GLN A 5 -1.38 1.61 28.20
C GLN A 5 -0.28 0.67 27.65
N CYS A 6 -0.51 0.10 26.47
CA CYS A 6 0.53 -0.57 25.73
C CYS A 6 1.61 0.45 25.35
N GLU A 7 2.84 0.24 25.81
CA GLU A 7 4.03 1.01 25.37
C GLU A 7 4.38 0.78 23.89
N ALA A 8 3.79 -0.25 23.25
CA ALA A 8 3.95 -0.52 21.83
C ALA A 8 2.86 0.19 20.99
N PRO A 9 3.21 0.79 19.85
CA PRO A 9 2.23 1.41 18.96
C PRO A 9 1.18 0.39 18.50
N CYS A 10 -0.09 0.75 18.61
CA CYS A 10 -1.19 -0.03 18.05
C CYS A 10 -1.22 0.18 16.53
N PHE A 11 -0.81 -0.84 15.77
CA PHE A 11 -0.84 -0.83 14.30
C PHE A 11 -2.24 -1.12 13.70
N VAL A 12 -3.28 -1.13 14.53
CA VAL A 12 -4.65 -1.40 14.12
C VAL A 12 -5.42 -0.09 14.08
N SER A 13 -6.03 0.20 12.94
CA SER A 13 -6.89 1.37 12.78
C SER A 13 -8.05 1.32 13.78
N PRO A 14 -8.43 2.47 14.36
CA PRO A 14 -9.57 2.54 15.27
C PRO A 14 -10.87 2.21 14.53
N HIS A 15 -11.84 1.65 15.26
CA HIS A 15 -13.13 1.26 14.72
C HIS A 15 -13.84 2.47 14.04
N PRO A 16 -14.47 2.31 12.86
CA PRO A 16 -15.03 3.42 12.09
C PRO A 16 -16.11 4.22 12.84
N ALA A 17 -16.91 3.55 13.68
CA ALA A 17 -17.91 4.22 14.51
C ALA A 17 -17.31 5.13 15.60
N LEU A 18 -16.07 4.88 16.04
CA LEU A 18 -15.37 5.79 16.96
C LEU A 18 -14.86 7.02 16.21
N LEU A 19 -14.31 6.84 15.01
CA LEU A 19 -13.85 7.93 14.14
C LEU A 19 -14.98 8.90 13.77
N SER A 20 -16.18 8.38 13.47
CA SER A 20 -17.33 9.26 13.16
C SER A 20 -17.76 10.06 14.38
N ARG A 21 -17.78 9.44 15.56
CA ARG A 21 -18.19 10.09 16.81
C ARG A 21 -17.22 11.19 17.22
N THR A 22 -15.91 11.00 17.07
CA THR A 22 -14.93 12.04 17.41
C THR A 22 -14.93 13.21 16.44
N LYS A 23 -15.08 12.97 15.12
CA LYS A 23 -15.24 14.05 14.13
C LYS A 23 -16.44 14.94 14.44
N LEU A 24 -17.55 14.35 14.88
CA LEU A 24 -18.74 15.10 15.31
C LEU A 24 -18.45 15.97 16.53
N PHE A 25 -17.68 15.49 17.51
CA PHE A 25 -17.30 16.28 18.68
C PHE A 25 -16.35 17.43 18.35
N GLU A 26 -15.41 17.23 17.41
CA GLU A 26 -14.52 18.29 16.92
C GLU A 26 -15.30 19.37 16.16
N ALA A 27 -16.22 18.97 15.27
CA ALA A 27 -17.05 19.89 14.49
C ALA A 27 -18.01 20.73 15.36
N GLN A 28 -18.42 20.22 16.53
CA GLN A 28 -19.37 20.89 17.41
C GLN A 28 -18.74 21.98 18.31
N GLY A 29 -17.43 22.24 18.22
CA GLY A 29 -16.76 23.36 18.90
C GLY A 29 -16.79 23.34 20.44
N ARG A 30 -17.49 22.40 21.07
CA ARG A 30 -17.61 22.23 22.52
C ARG A 30 -16.43 21.43 23.04
N VAL A 31 -15.26 22.03 23.05
CA VAL A 31 -14.08 21.39 23.63
C VAL A 31 -13.83 21.93 25.03
N GLY A 32 -14.78 21.67 25.93
CA GLY A 32 -14.47 21.74 27.36
C GLY A 32 -13.37 20.73 27.70
N ALA A 33 -12.51 21.03 28.66
CA ALA A 33 -11.33 20.22 29.00
C ALA A 33 -11.65 18.72 29.20
N ALA A 34 -12.85 18.39 29.70
CA ALA A 34 -13.33 17.02 29.87
C ALA A 34 -13.63 16.29 28.54
N ALA A 35 -14.16 16.98 27.53
CA ALA A 35 -14.37 16.42 26.19
C ALA A 35 -13.03 16.20 25.47
N GLN A 36 -12.10 17.16 25.63
CA GLN A 36 -10.74 17.08 25.12
C GLN A 36 -9.96 15.90 25.72
N ALA A 37 -10.11 15.66 27.03
CA ALA A 37 -9.51 14.52 27.72
C ALA A 37 -10.04 13.17 27.19
N ARG A 38 -11.36 13.06 26.94
CA ARG A 38 -11.97 11.85 26.36
C ARG A 38 -11.51 11.56 24.93
N ILE A 39 -11.29 12.61 24.12
CA ILE A 39 -10.76 12.47 22.75
C ILE A 39 -9.29 12.01 22.78
N LYS A 40 -8.46 12.59 23.66
CA LYS A 40 -7.05 12.18 23.85
C LYS A 40 -6.89 10.72 24.32
N THR A 41 -7.87 10.18 25.05
CA THR A 41 -7.87 8.75 25.42
C THR A 41 -8.38 7.84 24.29
N ALA A 42 -9.28 8.33 23.43
CA ALA A 42 -9.79 7.57 22.29
C ALA A 42 -8.75 7.43 21.16
N PHE A 43 -7.85 8.40 21.05
CA PHE A 43 -6.69 8.37 20.16
C PHE A 43 -5.45 8.69 21.01
N PRO A 44 -4.79 7.69 21.62
CA PRO A 44 -3.50 7.95 22.23
C PRO A 44 -2.59 8.60 21.18
N PRO A 45 -1.78 9.59 21.57
CA PRO A 45 -0.82 10.19 20.65
C PRO A 45 -0.04 9.06 20.00
N GLN A 46 -0.14 8.93 18.68
CA GLN A 46 0.63 7.93 17.96
C GLN A 46 2.09 8.20 18.29
N SER A 47 2.82 7.14 18.64
CA SER A 47 4.26 7.24 18.90
C SER A 47 4.89 8.04 17.77
N GLY A 48 5.68 9.08 18.09
CA GLY A 48 6.35 9.97 17.13
C GLY A 48 7.47 9.29 16.34
N ILE A 49 7.29 8.01 16.00
CA ILE A 49 8.15 7.25 15.11
C ILE A 49 8.04 7.90 13.75
N LEU A 50 9.12 8.54 13.32
CA LEU A 50 9.21 9.14 12.00
C LEU A 50 8.91 8.09 10.92
N GLY A 51 7.98 8.37 10.02
CA GLY A 51 7.49 7.47 8.99
C GLY A 51 6.13 6.82 9.30
N LEU A 52 5.61 6.98 10.51
CA LEU A 52 4.29 6.45 10.88
C LEU A 52 3.22 7.54 10.73
N ASN A 53 2.42 7.46 9.65
CA ASN A 53 1.29 8.36 9.38
C ASN A 53 1.63 9.86 9.38
N ASP A 54 2.89 10.23 9.20
CA ASP A 54 3.42 11.59 9.36
C ASP A 54 3.88 12.21 8.02
N GLY A 55 3.66 11.53 6.90
CA GLY A 55 4.06 11.98 5.57
C GLY A 55 5.55 11.80 5.24
N ALA A 56 6.35 11.22 6.14
CA ALA A 56 7.76 10.96 5.89
C ALA A 56 7.96 9.74 4.97
N ILE A 57 8.10 9.99 3.67
CA ILE A 57 8.27 8.95 2.64
C ILE A 57 9.73 8.64 2.27
N PHE A 58 10.66 9.49 2.70
CA PHE A 58 12.09 9.37 2.41
C PHE A 58 12.83 9.01 3.70
N PRO A 59 13.90 8.20 3.61
CA PRO A 59 14.73 7.92 4.78
C PRO A 59 15.40 9.22 5.27
N LYS A 60 15.73 9.27 6.57
CA LYS A 60 16.40 10.42 7.20
C LYS A 60 17.67 10.85 6.46
N SER A 61 18.39 9.91 5.85
CA SER A 61 19.60 10.15 5.06
C SER A 61 19.39 11.02 3.82
N HIS A 62 18.15 11.15 3.34
CA HIS A 62 17.81 12.00 2.20
C HIS A 62 17.74 13.49 2.55
N PHE A 63 17.70 13.83 3.85
CA PHE A 63 17.57 15.20 4.32
C PHE A 63 18.86 15.70 4.94
N ALA A 64 19.05 17.02 4.93
CA ALA A 64 20.13 17.64 5.69
C ALA A 64 20.03 17.23 7.18
N PRO A 65 21.15 17.05 7.90
CA PRO A 65 21.15 16.55 9.29
C PRO A 65 20.29 17.35 10.27
N ASN A 66 20.00 18.61 9.96
CA ASN A 66 19.21 19.57 10.73
C ASN A 66 17.85 19.89 10.08
N ALA A 67 17.36 19.07 9.15
CA ALA A 67 16.05 19.27 8.55
C ALA A 67 14.93 19.17 9.59
N SER A 68 13.99 20.13 9.55
CA SER A 68 12.84 20.13 10.45
C SER A 68 11.87 18.99 10.13
N LEU A 69 11.19 18.45 11.15
CA LEU A 69 10.17 17.41 10.97
C LEU A 69 9.05 17.85 10.01
N LYS A 70 8.68 19.14 10.03
CA LYS A 70 7.71 19.71 9.08
C LYS A 70 8.18 19.59 7.63
N LYS A 71 9.47 19.80 7.36
CA LYS A 71 10.05 19.67 6.02
C LYS A 71 10.09 18.21 5.56
N VAL A 72 10.36 17.29 6.48
CA VAL A 72 10.33 15.84 6.20
C VAL A 72 8.91 15.36 5.88
N ALA A 73 7.92 15.81 6.66
CA ALA A 73 6.51 15.50 6.43
C ALA A 73 5.96 16.10 5.12
N ALA A 74 6.36 17.35 4.81
CA ALA A 74 5.93 18.05 3.59
C ALA A 74 6.64 17.54 2.31
N ALA A 75 7.69 16.73 2.43
CA ALA A 75 8.46 16.24 1.29
C ALA A 75 7.61 15.42 0.30
N ALA A 76 6.46 14.89 0.73
CA ALA A 76 5.49 14.24 -0.15
C ALA A 76 4.77 15.20 -1.08
N LEU A 77 4.48 16.41 -0.60
CA LEU A 77 3.72 17.42 -1.32
C LEU A 77 4.55 18.11 -2.40
N GLU A 78 5.85 18.27 -2.14
CA GLU A 78 6.83 18.86 -3.08
C GLU A 78 7.21 17.93 -4.23
N ARG A 79 6.64 16.72 -4.30
CA ARG A 79 6.88 15.80 -5.41
C ARG A 79 6.17 16.32 -6.65
N GLU A 80 6.93 16.45 -7.74
CA GLU A 80 6.33 16.60 -9.05
C GLU A 80 5.41 15.39 -9.28
N PRO A 81 4.12 15.61 -9.58
CA PRO A 81 3.19 14.51 -9.81
C PRO A 81 3.74 13.60 -10.91
N LEU A 82 3.61 12.28 -10.73
CA LEU A 82 3.90 11.36 -11.82
C LEU A 82 2.96 11.68 -12.98
N ARG A 83 3.53 12.09 -14.11
CA ARG A 83 2.79 12.43 -15.33
C ARG A 83 3.44 11.74 -16.53
N ASN A 84 2.69 11.67 -17.62
CA ASN A 84 3.12 11.13 -18.91
C ASN A 84 3.30 9.59 -18.90
N ALA A 85 4.04 9.09 -19.89
CA ALA A 85 4.29 7.67 -20.09
C ALA A 85 5.35 7.15 -19.12
N ILE A 86 4.95 6.27 -18.22
CA ILE A 86 5.83 5.56 -17.30
C ILE A 86 6.16 4.19 -17.90
N ARG A 87 7.45 3.86 -17.95
CA ARG A 87 7.92 2.55 -18.41
C ARG A 87 8.02 1.58 -17.23
N ILE A 88 7.38 0.42 -17.35
CA ILE A 88 7.30 -0.60 -16.30
C ILE A 88 7.76 -1.93 -16.87
N PHE A 89 8.63 -2.62 -16.14
CA PHE A 89 8.96 -4.02 -16.42
C PHE A 89 8.32 -4.90 -15.36
N VAL A 90 7.53 -5.87 -15.81
CA VAL A 90 6.92 -6.88 -14.93
C VAL A 90 7.73 -8.15 -15.10
N VAL A 91 8.40 -8.59 -14.03
CA VAL A 91 9.23 -9.80 -14.09
C VAL A 91 8.43 -10.97 -13.52
N VAL A 92 8.13 -11.94 -14.38
CA VAL A 92 7.50 -13.21 -14.00
C VAL A 92 8.60 -14.20 -13.62
N VAL A 93 8.42 -14.82 -12.47
CA VAL A 93 9.44 -15.65 -11.84
C VAL A 93 8.81 -16.96 -11.37
N ASP A 94 9.55 -18.04 -11.59
CA ASP A 94 9.22 -19.41 -11.21
C ASP A 94 10.22 -19.91 -10.18
N PHE A 95 9.81 -20.90 -9.39
CA PHE A 95 10.69 -21.61 -8.46
C PHE A 95 11.06 -22.98 -9.01
N GLN A 96 12.00 -23.67 -8.35
CA GLN A 96 12.31 -25.06 -8.71
C GLN A 96 11.14 -26.00 -8.42
N ASP A 97 10.46 -25.78 -7.29
CA ASP A 97 9.37 -26.58 -6.75
C ASP A 97 7.98 -26.09 -7.19
N VAL A 98 7.85 -24.83 -7.60
CA VAL A 98 6.58 -24.24 -8.06
C VAL A 98 6.80 -23.57 -9.42
N LYS A 99 6.21 -24.13 -10.47
CA LYS A 99 6.27 -23.60 -11.83
C LYS A 99 5.06 -22.74 -12.15
N CYS A 100 5.26 -21.70 -12.96
CA CYS A 100 4.14 -20.96 -13.50
C CYS A 100 3.39 -21.81 -14.53
N PRO A 101 2.06 -21.70 -14.56
CA PRO A 101 1.28 -22.33 -15.62
C PRO A 101 1.64 -21.73 -16.99
N PRO A 102 1.46 -22.49 -18.08
CA PRO A 102 1.71 -22.00 -19.43
C PRO A 102 0.82 -20.78 -19.74
N GLY A 103 1.31 -19.89 -20.61
CA GLY A 103 0.60 -18.65 -20.97
C GLY A 103 0.57 -17.58 -19.87
N THR A 104 1.31 -17.74 -18.76
CA THR A 104 1.34 -16.74 -17.68
C THR A 104 1.90 -15.40 -18.15
N VAL A 105 2.91 -15.38 -19.01
CA VAL A 105 3.50 -14.14 -19.52
C VAL A 105 2.50 -13.38 -20.39
N GLU A 106 1.86 -14.05 -21.34
CA GLU A 106 0.82 -13.47 -22.22
C GLU A 106 -0.36 -12.95 -21.41
N ARG A 107 -0.84 -13.73 -20.42
CA ARG A 107 -1.91 -13.29 -19.53
C ARG A 107 -1.54 -12.02 -18.76
N HIS A 108 -0.30 -11.88 -18.31
CA HIS A 108 0.15 -10.67 -17.61
C HIS A 108 0.37 -9.51 -18.59
N LEU A 109 0.83 -9.75 -19.82
CA LEU A 109 0.92 -8.72 -20.85
C LEU A 109 -0.47 -8.11 -21.09
N ASP A 110 -1.47 -8.97 -21.19
CA ASP A 110 -2.85 -8.53 -21.36
C ASP A 110 -3.39 -7.82 -20.12
N LEU A 111 -3.17 -8.38 -18.93
CA LEU A 111 -3.62 -7.78 -17.67
C LEU A 111 -3.03 -6.38 -17.44
N TRP A 112 -1.77 -6.19 -17.80
CA TRP A 112 -1.09 -4.93 -17.55
C TRP A 112 -1.32 -3.91 -18.65
N PHE A 113 -1.11 -4.29 -19.92
CA PHE A 113 -0.91 -3.33 -21.00
C PHE A 113 -1.97 -3.36 -22.10
N SER A 114 -2.90 -4.32 -22.11
CA SER A 114 -3.96 -4.35 -23.13
C SER A 114 -4.99 -3.24 -22.92
N LYS A 115 -5.76 -2.93 -23.97
CA LYS A 115 -6.92 -2.05 -23.90
C LYS A 115 -8.14 -2.75 -24.48
N GLY A 116 -9.28 -2.71 -23.79
CA GLY A 116 -10.56 -3.27 -24.22
C GLY A 116 -10.60 -4.79 -24.28
N ARG A 117 -9.58 -5.49 -23.74
CA ARG A 117 -9.48 -6.95 -23.79
C ARG A 117 -10.11 -7.64 -22.59
N ILE A 118 -10.01 -7.00 -21.43
CA ILE A 118 -10.50 -7.53 -20.15
C ILE A 118 -11.75 -6.73 -19.77
N SER A 119 -12.83 -7.41 -19.39
CA SER A 119 -14.10 -6.77 -19.04
C SER A 119 -14.02 -5.84 -17.83
N THR A 120 -13.13 -6.13 -16.88
CA THR A 120 -12.85 -5.31 -15.69
C THR A 120 -11.83 -4.19 -15.97
N GLY A 121 -11.29 -4.12 -17.18
CA GLY A 121 -10.20 -3.23 -17.54
C GLY A 121 -8.81 -3.78 -17.16
N SER A 122 -7.79 -3.29 -17.88
CA SER A 122 -6.37 -3.55 -17.57
C SER A 122 -5.79 -2.56 -16.56
N VAL A 123 -4.58 -2.83 -16.09
CA VAL A 123 -3.85 -1.90 -15.19
C VAL A 123 -3.62 -0.54 -15.88
N THR A 124 -3.22 -0.53 -17.15
CA THR A 124 -3.08 0.71 -17.92
C THR A 124 -4.40 1.47 -18.02
N GLU A 125 -5.53 0.78 -18.23
CA GLU A 125 -6.84 1.42 -18.31
C GLU A 125 -7.24 2.04 -16.98
N TYR A 126 -7.11 1.29 -15.88
CA TYR A 126 -7.40 1.77 -14.53
C TYR A 126 -6.61 3.04 -14.20
N TYR A 127 -5.30 3.04 -14.43
CA TYR A 127 -4.48 4.22 -14.15
C TYR A 127 -4.77 5.39 -15.11
N SER A 128 -5.13 5.12 -16.36
CA SER A 128 -5.54 6.18 -17.28
C SER A 128 -6.87 6.83 -16.84
N GLU A 129 -7.83 6.06 -16.36
CA GLU A 129 -9.14 6.55 -15.91
C GLU A 129 -9.01 7.36 -14.62
N VAL A 130 -8.40 6.78 -13.58
CA VAL A 130 -8.28 7.41 -12.25
C VAL A 130 -7.39 8.66 -12.27
N SER A 131 -6.42 8.72 -13.19
CA SER A 131 -5.57 9.90 -13.35
C SER A 131 -6.10 10.93 -14.35
N ASN A 132 -7.29 10.73 -14.92
CA ASN A 132 -7.83 11.55 -16.01
C ASN A 132 -6.81 11.74 -17.17
N ASN A 133 -6.25 10.62 -17.62
CA ASN A 133 -5.21 10.52 -18.66
C ASN A 133 -3.89 11.26 -18.34
N ALA A 134 -3.66 11.66 -17.08
CA ALA A 134 -2.40 12.28 -16.69
C ALA A 134 -1.24 11.28 -16.68
N VAL A 135 -1.52 9.99 -16.50
CA VAL A 135 -0.56 8.90 -16.47
C VAL A 135 -0.89 7.85 -17.52
N SER A 136 0.12 7.42 -18.26
CA SER A 136 0.04 6.29 -19.19
C SER A 136 1.11 5.25 -18.82
N LEU A 137 0.75 3.98 -18.75
CA LEU A 137 1.69 2.90 -18.44
C LEU A 137 2.08 2.15 -19.71
N THR A 138 3.37 1.94 -19.89
CA THR A 138 3.95 1.25 -21.04
C THR A 138 5.04 0.29 -20.56
N GLY A 139 5.31 -0.77 -21.31
CA GLY A 139 6.45 -1.65 -21.04
C GLY A 139 6.14 -3.11 -21.32
N ASP A 140 6.98 -3.98 -20.75
CA ASP A 140 7.05 -5.38 -21.12
C ASP A 140 7.00 -6.31 -19.91
N VAL A 141 6.49 -7.53 -20.14
CA VAL A 141 6.56 -8.62 -19.17
C VAL A 141 7.71 -9.53 -19.57
N LEU A 142 8.67 -9.71 -18.65
CA LEU A 142 9.85 -10.53 -18.83
C LEU A 142 9.70 -11.86 -18.08
N GLY A 143 10.17 -12.96 -18.67
CA GLY A 143 10.20 -14.28 -18.02
C GLY A 143 9.49 -15.37 -18.83
N PRO A 144 9.13 -16.51 -18.20
CA PRO A 144 9.34 -16.83 -16.78
C PRO A 144 10.81 -17.17 -16.48
N PHE A 145 11.39 -16.54 -15.45
CA PHE A 145 12.74 -16.87 -14.98
C PHE A 145 12.68 -17.86 -13.82
N THR A 146 13.40 -18.98 -13.90
CA THR A 146 13.46 -19.93 -12.77
C THR A 146 14.54 -19.52 -11.76
N LEU A 147 14.16 -19.36 -10.50
CA LEU A 147 15.07 -19.08 -9.41
C LEU A 147 15.87 -20.32 -8.98
N LYS A 148 17.03 -20.07 -8.37
CA LYS A 148 17.96 -21.12 -7.92
C LYS A 148 17.41 -21.92 -6.74
N GLU A 149 16.75 -21.29 -5.79
CA GLU A 149 16.27 -21.97 -4.58
C GLU A 149 14.77 -22.28 -4.66
N LYS A 150 14.29 -23.17 -3.78
CA LYS A 150 12.87 -23.49 -3.62
C LYS A 150 12.10 -22.29 -3.06
N MET A 151 10.79 -22.21 -3.30
CA MET A 151 9.93 -21.12 -2.82
C MET A 151 10.08 -20.88 -1.31
N ALA A 152 10.20 -21.94 -0.51
CA ALA A 152 10.38 -21.87 0.94
C ALA A 152 11.64 -21.07 1.36
N HIS A 153 12.72 -21.12 0.59
CA HIS A 153 13.94 -20.38 0.89
C HIS A 153 13.67 -18.86 0.87
N TYR A 154 12.98 -18.36 -0.15
CA TYR A 154 12.65 -16.94 -0.29
C TYR A 154 11.56 -16.48 0.67
N ALA A 155 10.65 -17.38 1.08
CA ALA A 155 9.59 -17.10 2.04
C ALA A 155 10.01 -17.27 3.51
N ASN A 156 11.32 -17.41 3.80
CA ASN A 156 11.85 -17.66 5.14
C ASN A 156 11.20 -18.89 5.83
N ASN A 157 11.13 -20.00 5.09
CA ASN A 157 10.51 -21.27 5.47
C ASN A 157 9.03 -21.19 5.89
N ARG A 158 8.34 -20.08 5.60
CA ARG A 158 6.90 -19.97 5.77
C ARG A 158 6.20 -20.47 4.52
N LYS A 159 5.16 -21.29 4.70
CA LYS A 159 4.29 -21.69 3.60
C LYS A 159 3.50 -20.46 3.14
N LEU A 160 3.76 -19.98 1.92
CA LEU A 160 2.85 -19.08 1.24
C LEU A 160 1.52 -19.83 1.01
N PRO A 161 0.36 -19.18 1.18
CA PRO A 161 -0.92 -19.84 0.91
C PRO A 161 -0.95 -20.29 -0.55
N SER A 162 -1.06 -21.59 -0.76
CA SER A 162 -1.30 -22.17 -2.07
C SER A 162 -2.68 -21.71 -2.55
N GLN A 163 -2.73 -21.18 -3.77
CA GLN A 163 -3.94 -20.72 -4.46
C GLN A 163 -5.14 -21.65 -4.18
N LEU A 164 -6.17 -21.10 -3.53
CA LEU A 164 -7.47 -21.73 -3.34
C LEU A 164 -8.17 -21.82 -4.71
N HIS A 165 -7.98 -22.92 -5.42
CA HIS A 165 -8.83 -23.29 -6.55
C HIS A 165 -9.78 -24.41 -6.12
N THR A 166 -11.05 -24.06 -5.90
CA THR A 166 -12.21 -24.80 -6.43
C THR A 166 -13.45 -23.91 -6.31
N HIS A 167 -13.86 -23.28 -7.41
CA HIS A 167 -15.28 -23.00 -7.65
C HIS A 167 -15.98 -24.35 -7.85
N LYS A 168 -16.89 -24.70 -6.95
CA LYS A 168 -17.99 -25.62 -7.24
C LYS A 168 -19.25 -24.77 -7.25
N GLU A 169 -19.70 -24.41 -8.44
CA GLU A 169 -21.08 -23.98 -8.66
C GLU A 169 -21.98 -25.21 -8.45
N GLY A 170 -23.09 -25.00 -7.75
CA GLY A 170 -24.22 -25.92 -7.62
C GLY A 170 -25.47 -25.23 -8.13
#